data_AF-A0A016VFS9-F1
#
_entry.id   AF-A0A016VFS9-F1
#
_cell.length_a   1.000
_cell.length_b   1.000
_cell.length_c   1.000
_cell.angle_alpha   90.00
_cell.angle_beta   90.00
_cell.angle_gamma   90.00
#
_symmetry.space_group_name_H-M   'P 1'
#
loop_
_entity.id
_entity.type
_entity.pdbx_description
1 polymer ?
#
loop_
_entity_poly.entity_id
_entity_poly.type
_entity_poly.pdbx_seq_one_letter_code
_entity_poly.pdbx_strand_id
1 'polypeptide(L)'
;MSSENASDMSVAIGLCACGVSAVFFGSMFVPIRKYDAADGMFAQWVMSAAILFIGFLVFCLQGFPGFYPIAMLGGTFWTIGNATAIPIISRLGMALGILIWNTTNCLTGWAGGRFGLFGMKPNPPASDILNYGGLLFVIIGGVLFSRIKGNPSESEDNEKGSIDLVSVKNKDSPEKEPLTDPETRTSGKDEERSEKRISSQSGKQRIIGFVMALIAGVFYGMTFVPVIFMIDNPETFPNYPQDGLAYVFSHYFGIFLTATAIFIGYAIIKIRQYRRGPRRACAPRLFCESMTRPLLCCSCSSRPVGSTIIESRKILYNHQSY
;
A
#
# COMPACT_ATOMS: atom_id res chain seq x y z
N MET A 1 -31.94 -31.93 -15.13
CA MET A 1 -31.40 -31.41 -16.41
C MET A 1 -31.56 -29.89 -16.57
N SER A 2 -32.72 -29.27 -16.29
CA SER A 2 -32.84 -27.79 -16.30
C SER A 2 -32.29 -27.11 -15.03
N SER A 3 -32.37 -27.77 -13.87
CA SER A 3 -31.86 -27.26 -12.58
C SER A 3 -30.33 -27.34 -12.46
N GLU A 4 -29.71 -28.44 -12.91
CA GLU A 4 -28.24 -28.61 -12.92
C GLU A 4 -27.55 -27.59 -13.84
N ASN A 5 -28.09 -27.38 -15.05
CA ASN A 5 -27.55 -26.38 -15.97
C ASN A 5 -27.65 -24.95 -15.39
N ALA A 6 -28.67 -24.66 -14.58
CA ALA A 6 -28.83 -23.37 -13.92
C ALA A 6 -27.85 -23.17 -12.75
N SER A 7 -27.56 -24.22 -11.97
CA SER A 7 -26.53 -24.17 -10.93
C SER A 7 -25.13 -24.04 -11.52
N ASP A 8 -24.82 -24.78 -12.59
CA ASP A 8 -23.51 -24.74 -13.23
C ASP A 8 -23.23 -23.37 -13.87
N MET A 9 -24.24 -22.77 -14.52
CA MET A 9 -24.16 -21.39 -15.00
C MET A 9 -23.88 -20.39 -13.87
N SER A 10 -24.55 -20.55 -12.71
CA SER A 10 -24.36 -19.65 -11.57
C SER A 10 -22.97 -19.75 -10.96
N VAL A 11 -22.44 -20.97 -10.85
CA VAL A 11 -21.08 -21.24 -10.38
C VAL A 11 -20.05 -20.67 -11.36
N ALA A 12 -20.24 -20.87 -12.67
CA ALA A 12 -19.36 -20.33 -13.70
C ALA A 12 -19.31 -18.79 -13.67
N ILE A 13 -20.48 -18.13 -13.56
CA ILE A 13 -20.56 -16.68 -13.43
C ILE A 13 -19.82 -16.20 -12.16
N GLY A 14 -20.01 -16.89 -11.03
CA GLY A 14 -19.31 -16.58 -9.78
C GLY A 14 -17.79 -16.72 -9.90
N LEU A 15 -17.31 -17.78 -10.54
CA LEU A 15 -15.88 -18.00 -10.78
C LEU A 15 -15.29 -16.95 -11.74
N CYS A 16 -16.01 -16.59 -12.81
CA CYS A 16 -15.61 -15.51 -13.71
C CYS A 16 -15.55 -14.16 -12.97
N ALA A 17 -16.54 -13.85 -12.14
CA ALA A 17 -16.55 -12.63 -11.33
C ALA A 17 -15.36 -12.58 -10.35
N CYS A 18 -15.04 -13.69 -9.68
CA CYS A 18 -13.85 -13.81 -8.83
C CYS A 18 -12.55 -13.58 -9.62
N GLY A 19 -12.45 -14.13 -10.83
CA GLY A 19 -11.28 -13.93 -11.71
C GLY A 19 -11.10 -12.46 -12.11
N VAL A 20 -12.18 -11.80 -12.53
CA VAL A 20 -12.17 -10.36 -12.85
C VAL A 20 -11.78 -9.54 -11.61
N SER A 21 -12.39 -9.83 -10.46
CA SER A 21 -12.09 -9.16 -9.20
C SER A 21 -10.61 -9.33 -8.80
N ALA A 22 -10.03 -10.51 -8.99
CA ALA A 22 -8.63 -10.78 -8.66
C ALA A 22 -7.67 -9.93 -9.51
N VAL A 23 -7.96 -9.72 -10.80
CA VAL A 23 -7.14 -8.88 -11.68
C VAL A 23 -7.21 -7.41 -11.26
N PHE A 24 -8.40 -6.89 -11.00
CA PHE A 24 -8.57 -5.49 -10.58
C PHE A 24 -7.99 -5.24 -9.19
N PHE A 25 -8.24 -6.13 -8.22
CA PHE A 25 -7.70 -6.00 -6.88
C PHE A 25 -6.18 -6.19 -6.84
N GLY A 26 -5.64 -7.13 -7.62
CA GLY A 26 -4.20 -7.37 -7.73
C GLY A 26 -3.43 -6.22 -8.40
N SER A 27 -4.07 -5.50 -9.32
CA SER A 27 -3.45 -4.36 -10.02
C SER A 27 -3.62 -3.02 -9.30
N MET A 28 -4.42 -2.96 -8.24
CA MET A 28 -4.75 -1.75 -7.48
C MET A 28 -3.54 -0.94 -7.01
N PHE A 29 -2.45 -1.62 -6.63
CA PHE A 29 -1.23 -0.97 -6.14
C PHE A 29 -0.18 -0.69 -7.23
N VAL A 30 -0.40 -1.15 -8.47
CA VAL A 30 0.54 -0.95 -9.58
C VAL A 30 0.71 0.55 -9.93
N PRO A 31 -0.36 1.36 -10.04
CA PRO A 31 -0.23 2.79 -10.33
C PRO A 31 0.55 3.56 -9.25
N ILE A 32 0.48 3.12 -7.99
CA ILE A 32 1.19 3.74 -6.86
C ILE A 32 2.71 3.59 -6.99
N ARG A 33 3.20 2.62 -7.77
CA ARG A 33 4.63 2.51 -8.09
C ARG A 33 5.07 3.53 -9.15
N LYS A 34 4.17 3.89 -10.07
CA LYS A 34 4.47 4.82 -11.16
C LYS A 34 4.33 6.28 -10.72
N TYR A 35 3.39 6.56 -9.83
CA TYR A 35 3.15 7.89 -9.29
C TYR A 35 3.39 7.85 -7.78
N ASP A 36 4.39 8.61 -7.31
CA ASP A 36 4.72 8.69 -5.89
C ASP A 36 3.50 9.16 -5.08
N ALA A 37 2.85 8.23 -4.39
CA ALA A 37 1.67 8.51 -3.57
C ALA A 37 2.03 9.21 -2.24
N ALA A 38 3.29 9.60 -2.04
CA ALA A 38 3.82 10.18 -0.82
C ALA A 38 3.42 9.32 0.40
N ASP A 39 2.67 9.88 1.35
CA ASP A 39 2.22 9.17 2.56
C ASP A 39 0.98 8.27 2.31
N GLY A 40 0.38 8.28 1.12
CA GLY A 40 -0.71 7.38 0.74
C GLY A 40 -2.09 7.67 1.32
N MET A 41 -2.16 8.47 2.39
CA MET A 41 -3.41 8.76 3.13
C MET A 41 -4.46 9.48 2.29
N PHE A 42 -4.03 10.39 1.40
CA PHE A 42 -4.95 11.07 0.48
C PHE A 42 -5.48 10.11 -0.59
N ALA A 43 -4.60 9.29 -1.17
CA ALA A 43 -4.99 8.27 -2.14
C ALA A 43 -5.99 7.27 -1.53
N GLN A 44 -5.79 6.87 -0.28
CA GLN A 44 -6.70 6.02 0.48
C GLN A 44 -8.08 6.66 0.66
N TRP A 45 -8.11 7.96 0.99
CA TRP A 45 -9.38 8.68 1.16
C TRP A 45 -10.14 8.83 -0.16
N VAL A 46 -9.47 9.22 -1.25
CA VAL A 46 -10.09 9.32 -2.58
C VAL A 46 -10.62 7.96 -3.06
N MET A 47 -9.84 6.90 -2.85
CA MET A 47 -10.25 5.53 -3.14
C MET A 47 -11.50 5.13 -2.34
N SER A 48 -11.56 5.47 -1.04
CA SER A 48 -12.75 5.20 -0.22
C SER A 48 -13.99 5.93 -0.70
N ALA A 49 -13.84 7.16 -1.22
CA ALA A 49 -14.94 7.92 -1.80
C ALA A 49 -15.45 7.28 -3.10
N ALA A 50 -14.54 6.78 -3.95
CA ALA A 50 -14.89 6.05 -5.16
C ALA A 50 -15.62 4.73 -4.84
N ILE A 51 -15.15 3.98 -3.84
CA ILE A 51 -15.82 2.75 -3.37
C ILE A 51 -17.24 3.06 -2.88
N LEU A 52 -17.42 4.13 -2.11
CA LEU A 52 -18.75 4.54 -1.65
C LEU A 52 -19.67 4.92 -2.82
N PHE A 53 -19.15 5.64 -3.83
CA PHE A 53 -19.93 6.01 -5.00
C PHE A 53 -20.44 4.79 -5.78
N ILE A 54 -19.55 3.84 -6.08
CA ILE A 54 -19.94 2.57 -6.72
C ILE A 54 -20.91 1.79 -5.83
N GLY A 55 -20.65 1.78 -4.52
CA GLY A 55 -21.54 1.20 -3.52
C GLY A 55 -22.95 1.74 -3.56
N PHE A 56 -23.09 3.06 -3.69
CA PHE A 56 -24.38 3.72 -3.80
C PHE A 56 -25.10 3.35 -5.10
N LEU A 57 -24.40 3.25 -6.22
CA LEU A 57 -24.99 2.77 -7.48
C LEU A 57 -25.55 1.34 -7.33
N VAL A 58 -24.76 0.44 -6.73
CA VAL A 58 -25.20 -0.95 -6.47
C VAL A 58 -26.40 -0.97 -5.52
N PHE A 59 -26.41 -0.11 -4.50
CA PHE A 59 -27.52 0.03 -3.55
C PHE A 59 -28.83 0.48 -4.24
N CYS A 60 -28.75 1.41 -5.18
CA CYS A 60 -29.89 1.84 -5.99
C CYS A 60 -30.39 0.71 -6.91
N LEU A 61 -29.47 -0.01 -7.56
CA LEU A 61 -29.81 -1.11 -8.46
C LEU A 61 -30.48 -2.29 -7.74
N GLN A 62 -30.15 -2.51 -6.47
CA GLN A 62 -30.76 -3.54 -5.63
C GLN A 62 -32.11 -3.12 -4.99
N GLY A 63 -32.57 -1.89 -5.24
CA GLY A 63 -33.86 -1.43 -4.71
C GLY A 63 -33.86 -1.13 -3.21
N PHE A 64 -32.76 -0.60 -2.68
CA PHE A 64 -32.63 -0.16 -1.27
C PHE A 64 -32.82 -1.31 -0.25
N PRO A 65 -31.92 -2.31 -0.23
CA PRO A 65 -32.02 -3.50 0.64
C PRO A 65 -31.91 -3.23 2.16
N GLY A 66 -31.77 -1.98 2.59
CA GLY A 66 -31.62 -1.59 4.00
C GLY A 66 -30.19 -1.25 4.42
N PHE A 67 -30.04 -0.73 5.64
CA PHE A 67 -28.75 -0.31 6.20
C PHE A 67 -28.47 -1.02 7.52
N TYR A 68 -27.30 -1.63 7.63
CA TYR A 68 -26.91 -2.53 8.71
C TYR A 68 -25.61 -2.06 9.36
N PRO A 69 -25.67 -1.34 10.50
CA PRO A 69 -24.49 -0.73 11.12
C PRO A 69 -23.38 -1.72 11.49
N ILE A 70 -23.72 -2.95 11.84
CA ILE A 70 -22.73 -3.99 12.19
C ILE A 70 -21.84 -4.35 10.98
N ALA A 71 -22.38 -4.33 9.76
CA ALA A 71 -21.60 -4.54 8.54
C ALA A 71 -20.52 -3.46 8.32
N MET A 72 -20.72 -2.26 8.87
CA MET A 72 -19.75 -1.17 8.77
C MET A 72 -18.43 -1.52 9.45
N LEU A 73 -18.46 -2.34 10.51
CA LEU A 73 -17.24 -2.78 11.22
C LEU A 73 -16.30 -3.55 10.28
N GLY A 74 -16.87 -4.30 9.34
CA GLY A 74 -16.08 -4.97 8.31
C GLY A 74 -15.32 -3.96 7.45
N GLY A 75 -16.00 -2.88 7.04
CA GLY A 75 -15.38 -1.80 6.27
C GLY A 75 -14.33 -1.03 7.06
N THR A 76 -14.54 -0.88 8.37
CA THR A 76 -13.54 -0.33 9.29
C THR A 76 -12.26 -1.18 9.31
N PHE A 77 -12.38 -2.49 9.48
CA PHE A 77 -11.21 -3.38 9.47
C PHE A 77 -10.46 -3.34 8.15
N TRP A 78 -11.18 -3.40 7.02
CA TRP A 78 -10.55 -3.25 5.70
C TRP A 78 -9.76 -1.95 5.56
N THR A 79 -10.36 -0.83 6.02
CA THR A 79 -9.74 0.49 5.90
C THR A 79 -8.51 0.64 6.77
N ILE A 80 -8.51 0.08 7.98
CA ILE A 80 -7.35 0.07 8.86
C ILE A 80 -6.21 -0.73 8.22
N GLY A 81 -6.51 -1.92 7.66
CA GLY A 81 -5.54 -2.70 6.90
C GLY A 81 -4.97 -1.91 5.72
N ASN A 82 -5.86 -1.30 4.93
CA ASN A 82 -5.48 -0.60 3.71
C ASN A 82 -4.74 0.73 3.94
N ALA A 83 -5.02 1.43 5.05
CA ALA A 83 -4.23 2.59 5.48
C ALA A 83 -2.75 2.24 5.75
N THR A 84 -2.46 0.99 6.11
CA THR A 84 -1.07 0.53 6.34
C THR A 84 -0.40 -0.03 5.08
N ALA A 85 -1.13 -0.24 3.98
CA ALA A 85 -0.61 -0.88 2.77
C ALA A 85 0.56 -0.12 2.14
N ILE A 86 0.43 1.20 1.95
CA ILE A 86 1.49 2.04 1.38
C ILE A 86 2.74 2.08 2.29
N PRO A 87 2.61 2.30 3.62
CA PRO A 87 3.69 2.13 4.59
C PRO A 87 4.39 0.76 4.58
N ILE A 88 3.68 -0.33 4.27
CA ILE A 88 4.26 -1.67 4.15
C ILE A 88 5.05 -1.79 2.85
N ILE A 89 4.44 -1.38 1.73
CA ILE A 89 5.05 -1.44 0.39
C ILE A 89 6.35 -0.61 0.36
N SER A 90 6.39 0.56 1.00
CA SER A 90 7.60 1.40 1.06
C SER A 90 8.73 0.81 1.93
N ARG A 91 8.42 -0.07 2.89
CA ARG A 91 9.42 -0.69 3.80
C ARG A 91 9.88 -2.07 3.37
N LEU A 92 8.99 -2.88 2.79
CA LEU A 92 9.27 -4.27 2.42
C LEU A 92 9.41 -4.48 0.90
N GLY A 93 8.92 -3.53 0.10
CA GLY A 93 8.69 -3.72 -1.33
C GLY A 93 7.30 -4.28 -1.61
N MET A 94 6.79 -3.98 -2.81
CA MET A 94 5.43 -4.32 -3.24
C MET A 94 5.16 -5.83 -3.20
N ALA A 95 6.00 -6.63 -3.83
CA ALA A 95 5.80 -8.07 -3.94
C ALA A 95 5.82 -8.78 -2.57
N LEU A 96 6.85 -8.47 -1.76
CA LEU A 96 7.02 -9.08 -0.44
C LEU A 96 5.90 -8.66 0.52
N GLY A 97 5.55 -7.36 0.52
CA GLY A 97 4.42 -6.86 1.30
C GLY A 97 3.14 -7.59 0.95
N ILE A 98 2.78 -7.61 -0.35
CA ILE A 98 1.54 -8.21 -0.85
C ILE A 98 1.40 -9.66 -0.38
N LEU A 99 2.48 -10.43 -0.51
CA LEU A 99 2.45 -11.82 -0.14
C LEU A 99 2.22 -12.04 1.35
N ILE A 100 2.94 -11.29 2.21
CA ILE A 100 2.85 -11.49 3.66
C ILE A 100 1.44 -11.18 4.15
N TRP A 101 0.87 -10.02 3.77
CA TRP A 101 -0.46 -9.68 4.25
C TRP A 101 -1.53 -10.60 3.66
N ASN A 102 -1.41 -11.07 2.41
CA ASN A 102 -2.37 -12.00 1.82
C ASN A 102 -2.28 -13.39 2.43
N THR A 103 -1.07 -13.84 2.79
CA THR A 103 -0.87 -15.07 3.53
C THR A 103 -1.57 -14.99 4.88
N THR A 104 -1.36 -13.90 5.64
CA THR A 104 -2.02 -13.72 6.94
C THR A 104 -3.54 -13.55 6.80
N ASN A 105 -4.02 -12.82 5.79
CA ASN A 105 -5.44 -12.71 5.46
C ASN A 105 -6.08 -14.10 5.23
N CYS A 106 -5.43 -14.95 4.41
CA CYS A 106 -5.85 -16.31 4.17
C CYS A 106 -5.88 -17.16 5.45
N LEU A 107 -4.84 -17.08 6.28
CA LEU A 107 -4.78 -17.78 7.57
C LEU A 107 -5.89 -17.33 8.53
N THR A 108 -6.17 -16.03 8.61
CA THR A 108 -7.23 -15.49 9.45
C THR A 108 -8.61 -15.92 8.96
N GLY A 109 -8.86 -15.88 7.65
CA GLY A 109 -10.12 -16.37 7.07
C GLY A 109 -10.31 -17.88 7.27
N TRP A 110 -9.26 -18.66 7.05
CA TRP A 110 -9.25 -20.10 7.31
C TRP A 110 -9.55 -20.42 8.78
N ALA A 111 -8.87 -19.75 9.72
CA ALA A 111 -9.08 -19.95 11.15
C ALA A 111 -10.52 -19.57 11.57
N GLY A 112 -11.04 -18.46 11.02
CA GLY A 112 -12.42 -18.03 11.19
C GLY A 112 -13.42 -19.10 10.79
N GLY A 113 -13.33 -19.60 9.55
CA GLY A 113 -14.26 -20.61 9.04
C GLY A 113 -14.10 -21.99 9.69
N ARG A 114 -12.87 -22.42 9.99
CA ARG A 114 -12.59 -23.77 10.51
C ARG A 114 -13.03 -23.97 11.96
N PHE A 115 -12.85 -22.94 12.79
CA PHE A 115 -13.11 -23.02 14.23
C PHE A 115 -14.36 -22.23 14.64
N GLY A 116 -15.02 -21.52 13.71
CA GLY A 116 -16.16 -20.66 14.04
C GLY A 116 -15.78 -19.53 15.00
N LEU A 117 -14.57 -18.97 14.86
CA LEU A 117 -14.14 -17.84 15.71
C LEU A 117 -15.15 -16.68 15.55
N PHE A 118 -15.32 -15.89 16.62
CA PHE A 118 -16.22 -14.74 16.66
C PHE A 118 -17.72 -15.08 16.54
N GLY A 119 -18.12 -16.32 16.87
CA GLY A 119 -19.53 -16.74 16.88
C GLY A 119 -20.09 -17.05 15.49
N MET A 120 -19.21 -17.27 14.51
CA MET A 120 -19.58 -17.78 13.19
C MET A 120 -19.85 -19.29 13.27
N LYS A 121 -20.66 -19.81 12.35
CA LYS A 121 -20.93 -21.24 12.28
C LYS A 121 -19.68 -21.96 11.76
N PRO A 122 -19.15 -22.98 12.48
CA PRO A 122 -18.01 -23.73 11.98
C PRO A 122 -18.34 -24.45 10.67
N ASN A 123 -17.51 -24.25 9.65
CA ASN A 123 -17.62 -24.91 8.35
C ASN A 123 -16.48 -25.93 8.21
N PRO A 124 -16.66 -27.19 8.67
CA PRO A 124 -15.64 -28.21 8.56
C PRO A 124 -15.41 -28.58 7.07
N PRO A 125 -14.15 -28.76 6.65
CA PRO A 125 -13.85 -29.11 5.26
C PRO A 125 -14.30 -30.53 4.93
N ALA A 126 -14.57 -30.80 3.65
CA ALA A 126 -14.88 -32.14 3.16
C ALA A 126 -13.72 -33.14 3.36
N SER A 127 -12.47 -32.65 3.39
CA SER A 127 -11.29 -33.44 3.72
C SER A 127 -10.29 -32.60 4.51
N ASP A 128 -9.98 -33.05 5.73
CA ASP A 128 -8.97 -32.40 6.57
C ASP A 128 -7.57 -32.50 5.95
N ILE A 129 -7.23 -33.61 5.29
CA ILE A 129 -5.90 -33.84 4.70
C ILE A 129 -5.62 -32.82 3.59
N LEU A 130 -6.57 -32.63 2.68
CA LEU A 130 -6.45 -31.65 1.59
C LEU A 130 -6.40 -30.21 2.13
N ASN A 131 -7.16 -29.93 3.20
CA ASN A 131 -7.18 -28.61 3.82
C ASN A 131 -5.81 -28.27 4.45
N TYR A 132 -5.29 -29.13 5.33
CA TYR A 132 -3.98 -28.91 5.95
C TYR A 132 -2.83 -28.97 4.93
N GLY A 133 -2.95 -29.78 3.87
CA GLY A 133 -2.00 -29.80 2.76
C GLY A 133 -1.94 -28.45 2.03
N GLY A 134 -3.10 -27.87 1.69
CA GLY A 134 -3.18 -26.53 1.08
C GLY A 134 -2.60 -25.45 1.99
N LEU A 135 -2.91 -25.50 3.28
CA LEU A 135 -2.36 -24.58 4.29
C LEU A 135 -0.83 -24.62 4.34
N LEU A 136 -0.26 -25.83 4.31
CA LEU A 136 1.19 -26.04 4.31
C LEU A 136 1.83 -25.44 3.05
N PHE A 137 1.23 -25.65 1.87
CA PHE A 137 1.74 -25.06 0.62
C PHE A 137 1.69 -23.52 0.63
N VAL A 138 0.64 -22.93 1.20
CA VAL A 138 0.54 -21.47 1.36
C VAL A 138 1.66 -20.93 2.26
N ILE A 139 1.93 -21.60 3.40
CA ILE A 139 3.00 -21.20 4.32
C ILE A 139 4.37 -21.37 3.65
N ILE A 140 4.62 -22.50 2.97
CA ILE A 140 5.89 -22.75 2.26
C ILE A 140 6.09 -21.72 1.15
N GLY A 141 5.08 -21.45 0.33
CA GLY A 141 5.13 -20.43 -0.71
C GLY A 141 5.41 -19.04 -0.13
N GLY A 142 4.75 -18.71 0.98
CA GLY A 142 5.01 -17.51 1.80
C GLY A 142 6.47 -17.37 2.18
N VAL A 143 7.05 -18.42 2.78
CA VAL A 143 8.43 -18.44 3.28
C VAL A 143 9.45 -18.39 2.13
N LEU A 144 9.26 -19.19 1.08
CA LEU A 144 10.18 -19.24 -0.07
C LEU A 144 10.26 -17.89 -0.77
N PHE A 145 9.12 -17.24 -1.00
CA PHE A 145 9.09 -15.94 -1.66
C PHE A 145 9.53 -14.82 -0.72
N SER A 146 9.38 -14.97 0.60
CA SER A 146 9.96 -14.03 1.57
C SER A 146 11.50 -13.98 1.55
N ARG A 147 12.12 -15.06 1.08
CA ARG A 147 13.58 -15.17 0.88
C ARG A 147 14.06 -14.55 -0.42
N ILE A 148 13.15 -14.29 -1.37
CA ILE A 148 13.48 -13.57 -2.60
C ILE A 148 13.66 -12.11 -2.22
N LYS A 149 14.91 -11.66 -2.22
CA LYS A 149 15.28 -10.27 -1.95
C LYS A 149 14.73 -9.44 -3.12
N GLY A 150 13.62 -8.74 -2.90
CA GLY A 150 13.28 -7.61 -3.75
C GLY A 150 14.36 -6.57 -3.55
N ASN A 151 15.10 -6.20 -4.60
CA ASN A 151 15.98 -5.05 -4.52
C ASN A 151 15.11 -3.86 -4.07
N PRO A 152 15.44 -3.20 -2.94
CA PRO A 152 14.78 -1.96 -2.60
C PRO A 152 15.01 -1.01 -3.77
N SER A 153 13.96 -0.30 -4.17
CA SER A 153 13.96 0.66 -5.26
C SER A 153 15.23 1.53 -5.24
N GLU A 154 16.21 1.16 -6.06
CA GLU A 154 17.05 2.15 -6.70
C GLU A 154 16.09 2.90 -7.63
N SER A 155 16.02 4.19 -7.43
CA SER A 155 15.51 5.13 -8.41
C SER A 155 16.21 4.85 -9.75
N GLU A 156 15.54 4.14 -10.64
CA GLU A 156 15.92 3.99 -12.05
C GLU A 156 15.73 5.33 -12.75
N ASP A 157 16.64 6.27 -12.48
CA ASP A 157 16.98 7.36 -13.38
C ASP A 157 18.32 7.01 -14.03
N ASN A 158 18.26 6.78 -15.34
CA ASN A 158 19.32 6.60 -16.34
C ASN A 158 19.42 5.20 -16.98
N GLU A 159 18.43 4.85 -17.79
CA GLU A 159 18.69 4.12 -19.03
C GLU A 159 18.81 5.13 -20.19
N LYS A 160 20.03 5.60 -20.44
CA LYS A 160 20.47 6.01 -21.78
C LYS A 160 21.88 5.47 -21.98
N GLY A 161 21.97 4.54 -22.92
CA GLY A 161 23.18 3.77 -23.16
C GLY A 161 24.37 4.58 -23.67
N SER A 162 25.54 4.07 -23.35
CA SER A 162 26.67 3.98 -24.26
C SER A 162 27.54 2.81 -23.82
N ILE A 163 27.82 1.96 -24.78
CA ILE A 163 28.59 0.70 -24.71
C ILE A 163 30.09 1.00 -24.51
N ASP A 164 30.80 -0.03 -24.04
CA ASP A 164 32.26 -0.27 -24.05
C ASP A 164 33.09 0.37 -22.92
N LEU A 165 34.09 -0.28 -22.31
CA LEU A 165 34.96 -1.34 -22.82
C LEU A 165 35.60 -2.13 -21.66
N VAL A 166 35.78 -3.44 -21.87
CA VAL A 166 36.56 -4.34 -21.02
C VAL A 166 38.03 -3.89 -20.94
N SER A 167 38.60 -3.82 -19.74
CA SER A 167 40.05 -4.00 -19.58
C SER A 167 40.38 -4.75 -18.29
N VAL A 168 40.52 -6.05 -18.43
CA VAL A 168 41.26 -6.92 -17.51
C VAL A 168 42.76 -6.66 -17.71
N LYS A 169 43.51 -6.30 -16.65
CA LYS A 169 44.81 -6.95 -16.38
C LYS A 169 45.40 -6.68 -15.00
N ASN A 170 45.74 -7.79 -14.35
CA ASN A 170 46.65 -7.98 -13.22
C ASN A 170 48.02 -7.29 -13.39
N LYS A 171 48.66 -6.88 -12.28
CA LYS A 171 49.88 -7.54 -11.70
C LYS A 171 50.63 -6.65 -10.68
N ASP A 172 51.04 -7.33 -9.60
CA ASP A 172 52.33 -7.26 -8.87
C ASP A 172 52.89 -5.92 -8.32
N SER A 173 53.17 -5.96 -7.00
CA SER A 173 54.11 -5.13 -6.20
C SER A 173 55.54 -5.14 -6.80
N PRO A 174 56.54 -4.28 -6.40
CA PRO A 174 56.75 -3.67 -5.06
C PRO A 174 57.36 -2.24 -4.98
N GLU A 175 57.30 -1.70 -3.75
CA GLU A 175 58.28 -0.83 -3.04
C GLU A 175 58.64 0.58 -3.56
N LYS A 176 58.41 1.59 -2.68
CA LYS A 176 59.40 2.55 -2.15
C LYS A 176 58.76 3.49 -1.11
N GLU A 177 59.26 3.47 0.13
CA GLU A 177 59.12 4.59 1.10
C GLU A 177 60.20 5.67 0.87
N PRO A 178 60.09 6.90 1.44
CA PRO A 178 60.49 7.13 2.85
C PRO A 178 59.58 8.09 3.67
N LEU A 179 59.27 7.67 4.90
CA LEU A 179 59.31 8.36 6.22
C LEU A 179 58.78 9.81 6.40
N THR A 180 57.67 9.98 7.17
CA THR A 180 57.65 10.72 8.46
C THR A 180 56.35 10.47 9.27
N ASP A 181 56.48 9.71 10.37
CA ASP A 181 55.78 9.69 11.68
C ASP A 181 54.24 9.85 11.89
N PRO A 182 53.70 9.33 13.02
CA PRO A 182 52.42 8.62 13.05
C PRO A 182 51.33 9.38 13.82
N GLU A 183 50.11 9.46 13.29
CA GLU A 183 48.94 9.48 14.18
C GLU A 183 47.61 9.17 13.48
N THR A 184 46.85 8.32 14.16
CA THR A 184 45.40 8.15 14.13
C THR A 184 44.75 7.42 12.94
N ARG A 185 44.73 6.08 13.10
CA ARG A 185 43.72 5.17 12.56
C ARG A 185 42.31 5.58 13.02
N THR A 186 41.60 6.39 12.25
CA THR A 186 40.18 6.72 12.52
C THR A 186 39.26 6.74 11.30
N SER A 187 39.62 6.08 10.18
CA SER A 187 38.72 6.03 9.02
C SER A 187 37.90 4.74 8.93
N GLY A 188 38.45 3.58 9.32
CA GLY A 188 37.75 2.29 9.16
C GLY A 188 36.64 2.00 10.18
N LYS A 189 36.72 2.57 11.40
CA LYS A 189 35.73 2.31 12.46
C LYS A 189 34.44 3.10 12.28
N ASP A 190 34.49 4.28 11.66
CA ASP A 190 33.30 5.12 11.45
C ASP A 190 32.52 4.72 10.18
N GLU A 191 33.20 4.15 9.18
CA GLU A 191 32.57 3.48 8.03
C GLU A 191 31.91 2.15 8.44
N GLU A 192 32.60 1.26 9.16
CA GLU A 192 31.98 0.03 9.70
C GLU A 192 30.82 0.34 10.66
N ARG A 193 30.94 1.39 11.49
CA ARG A 193 29.88 1.79 12.42
C ARG A 193 28.71 2.46 11.71
N SER A 194 28.95 3.19 10.62
CA SER A 194 27.90 3.75 9.77
C SER A 194 27.20 2.66 8.97
N GLU A 195 27.92 1.72 8.37
CA GLU A 195 27.35 0.57 7.66
C GLU A 195 26.56 -0.34 8.62
N LYS A 196 27.07 -0.62 9.82
CA LYS A 196 26.35 -1.42 10.83
C LYS A 196 25.14 -0.68 11.40
N ARG A 197 25.17 0.66 11.48
CA ARG A 197 24.01 1.50 11.86
C ARG A 197 22.98 1.58 10.74
N ILE A 198 23.39 1.74 9.48
CA ILE A 198 22.52 1.75 8.29
C ILE A 198 21.90 0.37 8.07
N SER A 199 22.67 -0.71 8.22
CA SER A 199 22.21 -2.11 8.19
C SER A 199 21.25 -2.43 9.34
N SER A 200 21.55 -1.99 10.57
CA SER A 200 20.66 -2.17 11.73
C SER A 200 19.38 -1.33 11.62
N GLN A 201 19.47 -0.10 11.11
CA GLN A 201 18.32 0.78 10.85
C GLN A 201 17.44 0.23 9.72
N SER A 202 18.04 -0.32 8.67
CA SER A 202 17.36 -1.05 7.59
C SER A 202 16.67 -2.32 8.11
N GLY A 203 17.33 -3.10 8.97
CA GLY A 203 16.75 -4.27 9.63
C GLY A 203 15.57 -3.93 10.53
N LYS A 204 15.66 -2.86 11.34
CA LYS A 204 14.56 -2.39 12.18
C LYS A 204 13.36 -1.91 11.36
N GLN A 205 13.58 -1.15 10.29
CA GLN A 205 12.50 -0.71 9.40
C GLN A 205 11.84 -1.89 8.69
N ARG A 206 12.61 -2.90 8.31
CA ARG A 206 12.10 -4.14 7.71
C ARG A 206 11.28 -4.97 8.70
N ILE A 207 11.71 -5.09 9.95
CA ILE A 207 10.94 -5.76 11.00
C ILE A 207 9.62 -5.02 11.26
N ILE A 208 9.65 -3.69 11.34
CA ILE A 208 8.43 -2.87 11.50
C ILE A 208 7.48 -3.11 10.31
N GLY A 209 8.00 -3.09 9.08
CA GLY A 209 7.23 -3.42 7.88
C GLY A 209 6.58 -4.81 7.95
N PHE A 210 7.33 -5.81 8.41
CA PHE A 210 6.86 -7.19 8.54
C PHE A 210 5.73 -7.31 9.57
N VAL A 211 5.91 -6.73 10.76
CA VAL A 211 4.89 -6.72 11.81
C VAL A 211 3.63 -5.98 11.34
N MET A 212 3.78 -4.84 10.66
CA MET A 212 2.63 -4.13 10.09
C MET A 212 1.92 -4.98 9.03
N ALA A 213 2.63 -5.73 8.19
CA ALA A 213 2.04 -6.61 7.18
C ALA A 213 1.22 -7.75 7.82
N LEU A 214 1.71 -8.35 8.90
CA LEU A 214 0.97 -9.36 9.65
C LEU A 214 -0.32 -8.76 10.25
N ILE A 215 -0.21 -7.63 10.93
CA ILE A 215 -1.36 -6.94 11.55
C ILE A 215 -2.38 -6.56 10.47
N ALA A 216 -1.93 -5.99 9.36
CA ALA A 216 -2.78 -5.63 8.23
C ALA A 216 -3.51 -6.83 7.64
N GLY A 217 -2.81 -7.97 7.50
CA GLY A 217 -3.42 -9.21 7.03
C GLY A 217 -4.50 -9.74 7.96
N VAL A 218 -4.32 -9.64 9.28
CA VAL A 218 -5.38 -9.99 10.25
C VAL A 218 -6.60 -9.09 10.06
N PHE A 219 -6.41 -7.76 9.96
CA PHE A 219 -7.51 -6.84 9.70
C PHE A 219 -8.22 -7.13 8.38
N TYR A 220 -7.48 -7.46 7.32
CA TYR A 220 -8.08 -7.88 6.06
C TYR A 220 -8.89 -9.17 6.19
N GLY A 221 -8.40 -10.17 6.94
CA GLY A 221 -9.15 -11.41 7.19
C GLY A 221 -10.42 -11.20 8.02
N MET A 222 -10.41 -10.19 8.89
CA MET A 222 -11.56 -9.81 9.72
C MET A 222 -12.64 -9.02 8.96
N THR A 223 -12.37 -8.58 7.73
CA THR A 223 -13.25 -7.70 6.93
C THR A 223 -14.67 -8.25 6.76
N PHE A 224 -14.81 -9.56 6.54
CA PHE A 224 -16.12 -10.19 6.31
C PHE A 224 -16.73 -10.84 7.56
N VAL A 225 -15.98 -10.92 8.67
CA VAL A 225 -16.43 -11.57 9.91
C VAL A 225 -17.74 -10.98 10.45
N PRO A 226 -17.93 -9.64 10.53
CA PRO A 226 -19.19 -9.08 11.02
C PRO A 226 -20.39 -9.41 10.13
N VAL A 227 -20.19 -9.52 8.81
CA VAL A 227 -21.25 -9.87 7.86
C VAL A 227 -21.63 -11.35 7.99
N ILE A 228 -20.62 -12.23 8.03
CA ILE A 228 -20.84 -13.68 8.20
C ILE A 228 -21.52 -13.96 9.55
N PHE A 229 -21.10 -13.29 10.62
CA PHE A 229 -21.73 -13.42 11.93
C PHE A 229 -23.23 -13.12 11.90
N MET A 230 -23.67 -12.08 11.18
CA MET A 230 -25.09 -11.74 11.07
C MET A 230 -25.88 -12.79 10.27
N ILE A 231 -25.28 -13.29 9.19
CA ILE A 231 -25.89 -14.33 8.33
C ILE A 231 -26.04 -15.65 9.10
N ASP A 232 -25.00 -16.04 9.83
CA ASP A 232 -24.94 -17.31 10.57
C ASP A 232 -25.79 -17.34 11.86
N ASN A 233 -26.23 -16.18 12.38
CA ASN A 233 -27.02 -16.06 13.60
C ASN A 233 -28.44 -15.52 13.34
N PRO A 234 -29.29 -16.24 12.58
CA PRO A 234 -30.64 -15.79 12.24
C PRO A 234 -31.57 -15.69 13.45
N GLU A 235 -31.29 -16.44 14.53
CA GLU A 235 -32.01 -16.36 15.82
C GLU A 235 -31.90 -14.95 16.45
N THR A 236 -30.71 -14.36 16.36
CA THR A 236 -30.42 -13.02 16.90
C THR A 236 -30.84 -11.92 15.93
N PHE A 237 -30.84 -12.21 14.62
CA PHE A 237 -31.12 -11.26 13.55
C PHE A 237 -32.20 -11.79 12.57
N PRO A 238 -33.45 -11.98 13.02
CA PRO A 238 -34.49 -12.63 12.20
C PRO A 238 -34.92 -11.81 10.96
N ASN A 239 -34.73 -10.49 10.99
CA ASN A 239 -35.13 -9.57 9.91
C ASN A 239 -33.97 -9.22 8.94
N TYR A 240 -32.85 -9.93 9.03
CA TYR A 240 -31.63 -9.63 8.28
C TYR A 240 -31.56 -10.47 6.99
N PRO A 241 -31.25 -9.87 5.82
CA PRO A 241 -31.13 -10.59 4.57
C PRO A 241 -30.05 -11.67 4.63
N GLN A 242 -30.33 -12.83 4.05
CA GLN A 242 -29.32 -13.89 3.90
C GLN A 242 -28.39 -13.65 2.70
N ASP A 243 -28.78 -12.74 1.80
CA ASP A 243 -27.94 -12.32 0.69
C ASP A 243 -26.84 -11.36 1.17
N GLY A 244 -25.58 -11.76 0.96
CA GLY A 244 -24.41 -10.97 1.29
C GLY A 244 -24.38 -9.61 0.59
N LEU A 245 -25.03 -9.48 -0.57
CA LEU A 245 -25.09 -8.25 -1.35
C LEU A 245 -25.79 -7.10 -0.62
N ALA A 246 -26.79 -7.40 0.22
CA ALA A 246 -27.52 -6.39 0.99
C ALA A 246 -26.62 -5.61 1.97
N TYR A 247 -25.53 -6.24 2.43
CA TYR A 247 -24.60 -5.64 3.39
C TYR A 247 -23.50 -4.80 2.75
N VAL A 248 -23.32 -4.90 1.42
CA VAL A 248 -22.22 -4.28 0.68
C VAL A 248 -22.23 -2.76 0.82
N PHE A 249 -23.40 -2.12 0.73
CA PHE A 249 -23.51 -0.68 0.91
C PHE A 249 -23.08 -0.24 2.32
N SER A 250 -23.55 -0.95 3.34
CA SER A 250 -23.21 -0.67 4.74
C SER A 250 -21.72 -0.87 5.00
N HIS A 251 -21.13 -1.89 4.39
CA HIS A 251 -19.70 -2.14 4.42
C HIS A 251 -18.89 -0.98 3.83
N TYR A 252 -19.23 -0.53 2.61
CA TYR A 252 -18.58 0.58 1.93
C TYR A 252 -18.76 1.92 2.65
N PHE A 253 -19.90 2.13 3.30
CA PHE A 253 -20.10 3.29 4.15
C PHE A 253 -19.16 3.28 5.36
N GLY A 254 -18.95 2.12 5.98
CA GLY A 254 -17.92 1.93 7.01
C GLY A 254 -16.51 2.23 6.52
N ILE A 255 -16.19 1.86 5.28
CA ILE A 255 -14.90 2.18 4.64
C ILE A 255 -14.68 3.70 4.59
N PHE A 256 -15.64 4.43 4.02
CA PHE A 256 -15.53 5.87 3.82
C PHE A 256 -15.46 6.64 5.14
N LEU A 257 -16.28 6.30 6.13
CA LEU A 257 -16.25 6.97 7.44
C LEU A 257 -14.92 6.76 8.14
N THR A 258 -14.41 5.52 8.14
CA THR A 258 -13.13 5.20 8.76
C THR A 258 -11.98 5.93 8.04
N ALA A 259 -11.99 5.95 6.70
CA ALA A 259 -10.97 6.62 5.91
C ALA A 259 -10.99 8.14 6.15
N THR A 260 -12.18 8.74 6.25
CA THR A 260 -12.35 10.16 6.56
C THR A 260 -11.84 10.49 7.96
N ALA A 261 -12.15 9.67 8.97
CA ALA A 261 -11.65 9.85 10.32
C ALA A 261 -10.11 9.77 10.38
N ILE A 262 -9.53 8.77 9.72
CA ILE A 262 -8.08 8.60 9.61
C ILE A 262 -7.44 9.80 8.89
N PHE A 263 -8.03 10.27 7.79
CA PHE A 263 -7.52 11.41 7.02
C PHE A 263 -7.57 12.71 7.83
N ILE A 264 -8.69 12.98 8.53
CA ILE A 264 -8.82 14.14 9.42
C ILE A 264 -7.78 14.08 10.54
N GLY A 265 -7.61 12.91 11.18
CA GLY A 265 -6.61 12.72 12.22
C GLY A 265 -5.18 12.97 11.71
N TYR A 266 -4.86 12.44 10.53
CA TYR A 266 -3.58 12.67 9.87
C TYR A 266 -3.35 14.16 9.54
N ALA A 267 -4.37 14.85 9.01
CA ALA A 267 -4.30 16.28 8.72
C ALA A 267 -4.02 17.11 9.99
N ILE A 268 -4.71 16.81 11.09
CA ILE A 268 -4.48 17.49 12.38
C ILE A 268 -3.04 17.29 12.86
N ILE A 269 -2.50 16.07 12.78
CA ILE A 269 -1.11 15.78 13.19
C ILE A 269 -0.12 16.55 12.33
N LYS A 270 -0.28 16.53 11.00
CA LYS A 270 0.62 17.24 10.07
C LYS A 270 0.55 18.75 10.25
N ILE A 271 -0.62 19.32 10.49
CA ILE A 271 -0.78 20.75 10.80
C ILE A 271 -0.03 21.11 12.09
N ARG A 272 -0.11 20.25 13.12
CA ARG A 272 0.63 20.46 14.39
C ARG A 272 2.14 20.36 14.20
N GLN A 273 2.63 19.45 13.37
CA GLN A 273 4.05 19.31 13.05
C GLN A 273 4.57 20.52 12.25
N TYR A 274 3.81 20.98 11.25
CA TYR A 274 4.14 22.18 10.47
C TYR A 274 4.22 23.43 11.37
N ARG A 275 3.31 23.57 12.34
CA ARG A 275 3.36 24.68 13.32
C ARG A 275 4.54 24.63 14.29
N ARG A 276 5.15 23.45 14.53
CA ARG A 276 6.27 23.26 15.45
C ARG A 276 7.65 23.28 14.78
N GLY A 277 7.73 23.17 13.46
CA GLY A 277 9.00 23.24 12.72
C GLY A 277 9.56 24.66 12.63
N PRO A 278 10.90 24.84 12.48
CA PRO A 278 11.48 26.15 12.20
C PRO A 278 10.84 26.75 10.94
N ARG A 279 10.36 28.00 11.00
CA ARG A 279 9.67 28.74 9.92
C ARG A 279 10.53 29.04 8.67
N ARG A 280 11.51 28.20 8.34
CA ARG A 280 12.41 28.36 7.19
C ARG A 280 12.61 27.04 6.46
N ALA A 281 11.55 26.50 5.87
CA ALA A 281 11.61 25.67 4.67
C ALA A 281 10.18 25.43 4.16
N CYS A 282 9.89 26.03 3.01
CA CYS A 282 8.81 25.73 2.06
C CYS A 282 7.43 25.34 2.61
N ALA A 283 6.48 26.27 2.45
CA ALA A 283 5.06 25.97 2.43
C ALA A 283 4.76 24.84 1.42
N PRO A 284 4.01 23.78 1.78
CA PRO A 284 3.64 22.76 0.83
C PRO A 284 2.52 23.27 -0.09
N ARG A 285 2.75 23.12 -1.40
CA ARG A 285 1.81 23.27 -2.53
C ARG A 285 0.52 22.42 -2.45
N LEU A 286 0.17 21.86 -1.30
CA LEU A 286 -0.84 20.80 -1.21
C LEU A 286 -2.31 21.26 -1.16
N PHE A 287 -2.60 22.57 -1.04
CA PHE A 287 -3.98 23.05 -0.98
C PHE A 287 -4.46 23.87 -2.18
N CYS A 288 -3.56 24.27 -3.10
CA CYS A 288 -3.93 25.14 -4.22
C CYS A 288 -3.95 24.44 -5.60
N GLU A 289 -3.41 23.23 -5.73
CA GLU A 289 -3.36 22.52 -7.03
C GLU A 289 -4.51 21.51 -7.25
N SER A 290 -5.23 21.10 -6.20
CA SER A 290 -6.29 20.07 -6.30
C SER A 290 -7.64 20.59 -6.82
N MET A 291 -7.95 21.89 -6.65
CA MET A 291 -9.31 22.41 -6.90
C MET A 291 -9.46 23.29 -8.16
N THR A 292 -8.38 23.68 -8.84
CA THR A 292 -8.44 24.67 -9.95
C THR A 292 -7.90 24.20 -11.31
N ARG A 293 -7.48 22.94 -11.47
CA ARG A 293 -6.96 22.43 -12.76
C ARG A 293 -7.82 21.35 -13.43
N PRO A 294 -9.08 21.67 -13.78
CA PRO A 294 -9.62 21.14 -15.04
C PRO A 294 -9.73 22.18 -16.17
N LEU A 295 -9.57 23.48 -15.89
CA LEU A 295 -9.92 24.54 -16.87
C LEU A 295 -8.74 25.31 -17.51
N LEU A 296 -7.49 25.06 -17.12
CA LEU A 296 -6.33 25.79 -17.67
C LEU A 296 -5.33 24.98 -18.51
N CYS A 297 -5.58 23.69 -18.76
CA CYS A 297 -4.70 22.85 -19.59
C CYS A 297 -4.92 23.01 -21.12
N CYS A 298 -5.57 24.09 -21.59
CA CYS A 298 -5.74 24.38 -23.02
C CYS A 298 -4.99 25.62 -23.53
N SER A 299 -4.04 26.23 -22.80
CA SER A 299 -3.33 27.43 -23.31
C SER A 299 -1.82 27.51 -23.12
N CYS A 300 -1.14 26.47 -22.64
CA CYS A 300 0.33 26.48 -22.58
C CYS A 300 0.93 25.22 -23.22
N SER A 301 0.78 25.10 -24.53
CA SER A 301 1.66 24.27 -25.36
C SER A 301 1.95 25.03 -26.65
N SER A 302 2.94 25.92 -26.59
CA SER A 302 3.62 26.50 -27.75
C SER A 302 4.79 27.37 -27.29
N ARG A 303 5.98 26.76 -27.11
CA ARG A 303 7.27 27.17 -27.73
C ARG A 303 8.50 26.70 -26.92
N PRO A 304 9.65 26.47 -27.59
CA PRO A 304 10.68 25.54 -27.16
C PRO A 304 12.00 26.20 -26.69
N VAL A 305 12.76 25.41 -25.90
CA VAL A 305 14.23 25.22 -25.86
C VAL A 305 15.15 26.44 -26.11
N GLY A 306 16.01 26.75 -25.11
CA GLY A 306 17.33 27.34 -25.38
C GLY A 306 17.94 28.23 -24.29
N SER A 307 19.13 27.84 -23.82
CA SER A 307 20.27 28.65 -23.33
C SER A 307 20.15 29.52 -22.05
N THR A 308 20.84 29.04 -21.00
CA THR A 308 22.01 29.68 -20.35
C THR A 308 22.03 31.21 -20.23
N ILE A 309 21.77 31.77 -19.04
CA ILE A 309 22.43 33.01 -18.56
C ILE A 309 22.57 32.92 -17.02
N ILE A 310 23.69 32.35 -16.58
CA ILE A 310 24.45 32.89 -15.44
C ILE A 310 25.07 34.19 -15.97
N GLU A 311 25.23 35.20 -15.11
CA GLU A 311 25.96 36.46 -15.36
C GLU A 311 25.09 37.68 -15.70
N SER A 312 24.70 38.43 -14.66
CA SER A 312 24.64 39.91 -14.66
C SER A 312 24.31 40.41 -13.25
N ARG A 313 25.29 40.28 -12.35
CA ARG A 313 25.35 41.04 -11.09
C ARG A 313 26.53 41.99 -11.21
N LYS A 314 26.32 43.15 -11.87
CA LYS A 314 27.15 44.36 -11.77
C LYS A 314 26.47 45.45 -12.60
N ILE A 315 26.62 46.69 -12.14
CA ILE A 315 26.13 47.94 -12.76
C ILE A 315 24.70 48.31 -12.36
N LEU A 316 24.52 48.73 -11.09
CA LEU A 316 23.49 49.71 -10.70
C LEU A 316 23.86 50.33 -9.35
N TYR A 317 25.07 50.89 -9.26
CA TYR A 317 25.49 51.82 -8.21
C TYR A 317 26.73 52.57 -8.70
N ASN A 318 26.55 53.59 -9.54
CA ASN A 318 27.35 54.81 -9.47
C ASN A 318 26.78 55.89 -10.41
N HIS A 319 26.93 57.14 -9.97
CA HIS A 319 26.65 58.40 -10.67
C HIS A 319 25.20 58.90 -10.74
N GLN A 320 24.82 59.57 -9.65
CA GLN A 320 23.95 60.74 -9.68
C GLN A 320 24.78 61.94 -9.19
N SER A 321 25.37 62.69 -10.13
CA SER A 321 25.94 64.02 -9.92
C SER A 321 25.86 64.77 -11.25
N TYR A 322 25.46 66.05 -11.16
CA TYR A 322 25.09 67.04 -12.17
C TYR A 322 23.61 67.08 -12.52
#